data_AF-A0A1S4AD52-F1
#
_entry.id   AF-A0A1S4AD52-F1
#
_cell.length_a   1.000
_cell.length_b   1.000
_cell.length_c   1.000
_cell.angle_alpha   90.00
_cell.angle_beta   90.00
_cell.angle_gamma   90.00
#
_symmetry.space_group_name_H-M   'P 1'
#
loop_
_entity.id
_entity.type
_entity.pdbx_description
1 polymer ?
#
loop_
_entity_poly.entity_id
_entity_poly.type
_entity_poly.pdbx_seq_one_letter_code
_entity_poly.pdbx_strand_id
1 'polypeptide(L)'
;MVRKSIRLAKIENQNNRLVTFLKRRNGVFKKENELVVMTGAEVGTIVCPQGSKPYSFGHPNVNETINKYVGEERPPSPSSPGIDDKYVQMFRKANSRELNTRFNSRQDQLVFVLNLKIKLKQMNKKVEIHQEWFKGPIEKINYTEASILKEGLEDLLLKVKNYGTERGYGYENGKWKAE
;
A
#
# COMPACT_ATOMS: atom_id res chain seq x y z
N MET A 1 -13.41 -5.18 -25.71
CA MET A 1 -13.72 -3.73 -25.67
C MET A 1 -12.79 -2.99 -26.63
N VAL A 2 -13.31 -2.20 -27.56
CA VAL A 2 -12.51 -1.51 -28.60
C VAL A 2 -11.97 -0.17 -28.06
N ARG A 3 -10.71 0.18 -28.38
CA ARG A 3 -10.15 1.50 -28.06
C ARG A 3 -10.83 2.59 -28.90
N LYS A 4 -11.37 3.61 -28.24
CA LYS A 4 -11.92 4.79 -28.91
C LYS A 4 -10.85 5.89 -28.98
N SER A 5 -10.77 6.56 -30.12
CA SER A 5 -9.98 7.79 -30.26
C SER A 5 -10.56 8.88 -29.36
N ILE A 6 -9.70 9.69 -28.76
CA ILE A 6 -10.08 10.81 -27.90
C ILE A 6 -9.38 12.08 -28.36
N ARG A 7 -10.02 13.24 -28.14
CA ARG A 7 -9.40 14.55 -28.42
C ARG A 7 -8.27 14.84 -27.44
N LEU A 8 -7.21 15.53 -27.88
CA LEU A 8 -6.12 16.03 -27.03
C LEU A 8 -6.55 17.34 -26.35
N ALA A 9 -7.47 17.23 -25.41
CA ALA A 9 -7.96 18.32 -24.57
C ALA A 9 -8.05 17.86 -23.11
N LYS A 10 -8.29 18.80 -22.19
CA LYS A 10 -8.53 18.47 -20.79
C LYS A 10 -9.75 17.54 -20.69
N ILE A 11 -9.59 16.43 -19.96
CA ILE A 11 -10.71 15.54 -19.66
C ILE A 11 -11.50 16.18 -18.53
N GLU A 12 -12.73 16.62 -18.78
CA GLU A 12 -13.54 17.34 -17.79
C GLU A 12 -13.97 16.46 -16.61
N ASN A 13 -14.43 15.24 -16.90
CA ASN A 13 -14.82 14.28 -15.86
C ASN A 13 -13.62 13.88 -15.00
N GLN A 14 -13.69 14.18 -13.70
CA GLN A 14 -12.59 13.97 -12.75
C GLN A 14 -12.16 12.50 -12.63
N ASN A 15 -13.10 11.56 -12.55
CA ASN A 15 -12.77 10.13 -12.43
C ASN A 15 -12.07 9.63 -13.69
N ASN A 16 -12.58 9.98 -14.87
CA ASN A 16 -11.95 9.63 -16.15
C ASN A 16 -10.57 10.27 -16.29
N ARG A 17 -10.40 11.51 -15.82
CA ARG A 17 -9.11 12.22 -15.80
C ARG A 17 -8.10 11.50 -14.91
N LEU A 18 -8.48 11.11 -13.69
CA LEU A 18 -7.62 10.37 -12.76
C LEU A 18 -7.22 8.99 -13.31
N VAL A 19 -8.18 8.22 -13.83
CA VAL A 19 -7.90 6.90 -14.42
C VAL A 19 -7.01 7.03 -15.65
N THR A 20 -7.25 8.04 -16.49
CA THR A 20 -6.42 8.30 -17.67
C THR A 20 -5.01 8.74 -17.29
N PHE A 21 -4.89 9.60 -16.26
CA PHE A 21 -3.61 10.03 -15.72
C PHE A 21 -2.77 8.82 -15.27
N LEU A 22 -3.34 7.95 -14.42
CA LEU A 22 -2.65 6.77 -13.93
C LEU A 22 -2.19 5.85 -15.07
N LYS A 23 -3.07 5.58 -16.04
CA LYS A 23 -2.75 4.73 -17.20
C LYS A 23 -1.68 5.35 -18.09
N ARG A 24 -1.79 6.65 -18.41
CA ARG A 24 -0.84 7.34 -19.28
C ARG A 24 0.52 7.51 -18.62
N ARG A 25 0.57 7.92 -17.35
CA ARG A 25 1.81 8.04 -16.57
C ARG A 25 2.56 6.70 -16.56
N ASN A 26 1.87 5.60 -16.25
CA ASN A 26 2.50 4.27 -16.25
C ASN A 26 2.97 3.86 -17.65
N GLY A 27 2.19 4.17 -18.70
CA GLY A 27 2.58 3.91 -20.09
C GLY A 27 3.83 4.70 -20.51
N VAL A 28 3.93 5.96 -20.12
CA VAL A 28 5.10 6.82 -20.36
C VAL A 28 6.33 6.25 -19.65
N PHE A 29 6.25 5.95 -18.35
CA PHE A 29 7.37 5.39 -17.60
C PHE A 29 7.85 4.05 -18.17
N LYS A 30 6.92 3.22 -18.66
CA LYS A 30 7.28 1.97 -19.34
C LYS A 30 8.08 2.25 -20.62
N LYS A 31 7.66 3.23 -21.42
CA LYS A 31 8.35 3.61 -22.66
C LYS A 31 9.71 4.24 -22.41
N GLU A 32 9.84 5.05 -21.36
CA GLU A 32 11.13 5.58 -20.91
C GLU A 32 12.07 4.47 -20.48
N ASN A 33 11.58 3.48 -19.71
CA ASN A 33 12.39 2.33 -19.34
C ASN A 33 12.80 1.49 -20.56
N GLU A 34 11.90 1.26 -21.53
CA GLU A 34 12.25 0.61 -22.79
C GLU A 34 13.34 1.38 -23.55
N LEU A 35 13.22 2.71 -23.64
CA LEU A 35 14.21 3.57 -24.28
C LEU A 35 15.58 3.47 -23.61
N VAL A 36 15.61 3.59 -22.28
CA VAL A 36 16.83 3.46 -21.46
C VAL A 36 17.50 2.12 -21.71
N VAL A 37 16.74 1.01 -21.68
CA VAL A 37 17.27 -0.33 -21.90
C VAL A 37 17.82 -0.50 -23.32
N MET A 38 17.16 0.06 -24.33
CA MET A 38 17.57 -0.07 -25.73
C MET A 38 18.80 0.77 -26.08
N THR A 39 18.95 1.94 -25.47
CA THR A 39 19.92 2.96 -25.92
C THR A 39 21.00 3.28 -24.88
N GLY A 40 20.81 2.89 -23.63
CA GLY A 40 21.62 3.36 -22.50
C GLY A 40 21.45 4.85 -22.21
N ALA A 41 20.43 5.52 -22.76
CA ALA A 41 20.20 6.93 -22.54
C ALA A 41 19.88 7.23 -21.07
N GLU A 42 20.36 8.37 -20.59
CA GLU A 42 19.95 8.92 -19.30
C GLU A 42 18.67 9.72 -19.48
N VAL A 43 17.62 9.34 -18.74
CA VAL A 43 16.28 9.92 -18.88
C VAL A 43 15.78 10.34 -17.51
N GLY A 44 15.11 11.49 -17.44
CA GLY A 44 14.51 12.00 -16.22
C GLY A 44 13.19 12.68 -16.55
N THR A 45 12.10 12.20 -15.94
CA THR A 45 10.74 12.71 -16.19
C THR A 45 10.03 12.97 -14.88
N ILE A 46 9.39 14.13 -14.79
CA ILE A 46 8.57 14.56 -13.65
C ILE A 46 7.17 14.87 -14.15
N VAL A 47 6.17 14.26 -13.52
CA VAL A 47 4.75 14.48 -13.83
C VAL A 47 4.05 15.03 -12.59
N CYS A 48 3.51 16.24 -12.70
CA CYS A 48 2.83 16.95 -11.62
C CYS A 48 1.31 16.92 -11.85
N PRO A 49 0.54 16.10 -11.12
CA PRO A 49 -0.91 16.16 -11.15
C PRO A 49 -1.41 17.38 -10.35
N GLN A 50 -2.57 17.92 -10.72
CA GLN A 50 -3.16 19.04 -10.00
C GLN A 50 -3.46 18.63 -8.54
N GLY A 51 -2.93 19.39 -7.57
CA GLY A 51 -3.23 19.22 -6.14
C GLY A 51 -2.65 17.95 -5.50
N SER A 52 -1.64 17.31 -6.08
CA SER A 52 -0.99 16.13 -5.49
C SER A 52 0.51 16.13 -5.69
N LYS A 53 1.20 15.25 -4.96
CA LYS A 53 2.66 15.11 -5.01
C LYS A 53 3.11 14.70 -6.42
N PRO A 54 4.28 15.19 -6.88
CA PRO A 54 4.82 14.82 -8.18
C PRO A 54 5.18 13.33 -8.23
N TYR A 55 5.13 12.77 -9.44
CA TYR A 55 5.63 11.44 -9.75
C TYR A 55 6.86 11.58 -10.64
N SER A 56 7.89 10.79 -10.38
CA SER A 56 9.14 10.84 -11.13
C SER A 56 9.59 9.47 -11.60
N PHE A 57 10.16 9.43 -12.80
CA PHE A 57 10.97 8.34 -13.30
C PHE A 57 12.35 8.90 -13.65
N GLY A 58 13.41 8.14 -13.38
CA GLY A 58 14.73 8.52 -13.83
C GLY A 58 15.71 7.37 -13.85
N HIS A 59 16.62 7.41 -14.82
CA HIS A 59 17.73 6.48 -14.96
C HIS A 59 19.04 7.25 -15.17
N PRO A 60 20.08 7.00 -14.34
CA PRO A 60 20.13 6.05 -13.22
C PRO A 60 19.30 6.48 -12.00
N ASN A 61 19.08 7.78 -11.81
CA ASN A 61 18.22 8.35 -10.77
C ASN A 61 17.73 9.72 -11.25
N VAL A 62 16.45 10.05 -11.01
CA VAL A 62 15.87 11.35 -11.39
C VAL A 62 16.69 12.53 -10.87
N ASN A 63 17.18 12.47 -9.63
CA ASN A 63 17.97 13.55 -9.05
C ASN A 63 19.32 13.71 -9.75
N GLU A 64 19.96 12.60 -10.14
CA GLU A 64 21.22 12.67 -10.89
C GLU A 64 21.03 13.27 -12.27
N THR A 65 19.94 12.92 -12.95
CA THR A 65 19.59 13.50 -14.26
C THR A 65 19.28 14.99 -14.13
N ILE A 66 18.55 15.41 -13.09
CA ILE A 66 18.25 16.81 -12.81
C ILE A 66 19.53 17.60 -12.53
N ASN A 67 20.40 17.11 -11.64
CA ASN A 67 21.63 17.82 -11.28
C ASN A 67 22.52 18.03 -12.52
N LYS A 68 22.61 17.02 -13.38
CA LYS A 68 23.33 17.11 -14.67
C LYS A 68 22.70 18.10 -15.64
N TYR A 69 21.37 18.16 -15.68
CA TYR A 69 20.65 19.13 -16.52
C TYR A 69 20.79 20.58 -16.01
N VAL A 70 20.71 20.79 -14.69
CA VAL A 70 20.79 22.11 -14.05
C VAL A 70 22.22 22.67 -14.08
N GLY A 71 23.22 21.84 -14.39
CA GLY A 71 24.61 22.26 -14.42
C GLY A 71 25.20 22.47 -13.02
N GLU A 72 24.58 21.88 -11.98
CA GLU A 72 25.32 21.65 -10.74
C GLU A 72 26.43 20.67 -11.09
N GLU A 73 27.65 21.18 -11.27
CA GLU A 73 28.82 20.34 -11.45
C GLU A 73 28.80 19.29 -10.36
N ARG A 74 28.68 18.02 -10.77
CA ARG A 74 28.94 16.93 -9.83
C ARG A 74 30.29 17.25 -9.21
N PRO A 75 30.43 17.18 -7.88
CA PRO A 75 31.75 17.18 -7.27
C PRO A 75 32.63 16.22 -8.08
N PRO A 76 33.82 16.65 -8.54
CA PRO A 76 34.62 15.86 -9.47
C PRO A 76 34.75 14.43 -8.96
N SER A 77 34.55 13.48 -9.87
CA SER A 77 34.63 12.08 -9.49
C SER A 77 35.98 11.82 -8.80
N PRO A 78 36.03 11.06 -7.69
CA PRO A 78 37.30 10.70 -7.06
C PRO A 78 38.24 9.92 -7.99
N SER A 79 37.78 9.52 -9.17
CA SER A 79 38.53 8.87 -10.25
C SER A 79 39.02 9.84 -11.34
N SER A 80 38.71 11.13 -11.26
CA SER A 80 39.11 12.10 -12.27
C SER A 80 40.61 12.43 -12.18
N PRO A 81 41.31 12.62 -13.32
CA PRO A 81 42.72 13.04 -13.33
C PRO A 81 42.89 14.41 -12.64
N GLY A 82 43.89 14.53 -11.77
CA GLY A 82 44.24 15.80 -11.10
C GLY A 82 43.55 16.07 -9.75
N ILE A 83 42.82 15.11 -9.18
CA ILE A 83 42.15 15.23 -7.88
C ILE A 83 43.07 14.79 -6.73
N ASP A 84 43.15 15.61 -5.68
CA ASP A 84 43.94 15.35 -4.46
C ASP A 84 43.38 14.15 -3.66
N ASP A 85 44.26 13.28 -3.15
CA ASP A 85 43.90 12.11 -2.34
C ASP A 85 43.08 12.51 -1.10
N LYS A 86 43.38 13.68 -0.52
CA LYS A 86 42.61 14.23 0.62
C LYS A 86 41.13 14.45 0.28
N TYR A 87 40.85 14.95 -0.93
CA TYR A 87 39.49 15.13 -1.42
C TYR A 87 38.80 13.77 -1.61
N VAL A 88 39.51 12.81 -2.22
CA VAL A 88 39.02 11.45 -2.43
C VAL A 88 38.63 10.79 -1.10
N GLN A 89 39.46 10.91 -0.07
CA GLN A 89 39.18 10.34 1.25
C GLN A 89 37.99 11.03 1.94
N MET A 90 37.92 12.36 1.87
CA MET A 90 36.82 13.13 2.46
C MET A 90 35.48 12.78 1.79
N PHE A 91 35.46 12.69 0.46
CA PHE A 91 34.29 12.29 -0.33
C PHE A 91 33.83 10.87 0.02
N ARG A 92 34.76 9.90 0.04
CA ARG A 92 34.45 8.50 0.42
C ARG A 92 33.88 8.42 1.83
N LYS A 93 34.45 9.15 2.78
CA LYS A 93 34.01 9.17 4.18
C LYS A 93 32.63 9.79 4.34
N ALA A 94 32.35 10.90 3.65
CA ALA A 94 31.04 11.54 3.66
C ALA A 94 29.96 10.62 3.06
N ASN A 95 30.22 10.05 1.89
CA ASN A 95 29.30 9.14 1.22
C ASN A 95 29.03 7.87 2.05
N SER A 96 30.09 7.28 2.64
CA SER A 96 29.97 6.12 3.52
C SER A 96 29.13 6.42 4.77
N ARG A 97 29.31 7.60 5.38
CA ARG A 97 28.48 8.05 6.50
C ARG A 97 27.02 8.18 6.11
N GLU A 98 26.74 8.85 4.99
CA GLU A 98 25.36 9.05 4.52
C GLU A 98 24.67 7.71 4.22
N LEU A 99 25.37 6.81 3.52
CA LEU A 99 24.87 5.47 3.23
C LEU A 99 24.57 4.69 4.51
N ASN A 100 25.46 4.74 5.51
CA ASN A 100 25.23 4.11 6.80
C ASN A 100 24.05 4.72 7.54
N THR A 101 23.87 6.04 7.52
CA THR A 101 22.70 6.70 8.12
C THR A 101 21.39 6.23 7.46
N ARG A 102 21.36 6.16 6.12
CA ARG A 102 20.19 5.67 5.38
C ARG A 102 19.92 4.18 5.66
N PHE A 103 20.97 3.37 5.74
CA PHE A 103 20.87 1.95 6.05
C PHE A 103 20.29 1.72 7.45
N ASN A 104 20.85 2.39 8.46
CA ASN A 104 20.35 2.31 9.84
C ASN A 104 18.90 2.76 9.94
N SER A 105 18.53 3.88 9.31
CA SER A 105 17.14 4.35 9.31
C SER A 105 16.16 3.35 8.68
N ARG A 106 16.55 2.69 7.58
CA ARG A 106 15.71 1.61 7.00
C ARG A 106 15.64 0.39 7.90
N GLN A 107 16.73 0.06 8.59
CA GLN A 107 16.76 -1.06 9.52
C GLN A 107 15.83 -0.79 10.72
N ASP A 108 15.82 0.43 11.24
CA ASP A 108 14.89 0.86 12.29
C ASP A 108 13.43 0.76 11.83
N GLN A 109 13.13 1.21 10.60
CA GLN A 109 11.79 1.05 10.01
C GLN A 109 11.39 -0.42 9.87
N LEU A 110 12.31 -1.29 9.45
CA LEU A 110 12.04 -2.72 9.33
C LEU A 110 11.74 -3.35 10.68
N VAL A 111 12.54 -3.03 11.70
CA VAL A 111 12.32 -3.49 13.08
C VAL A 111 10.97 -3.02 13.59
N PHE A 112 10.60 -1.76 13.35
CA PHE A 112 9.30 -1.20 13.72
C PHE A 112 8.14 -1.97 13.07
N VAL A 113 8.19 -2.20 11.75
CA VAL A 113 7.15 -2.94 11.03
C VAL A 113 7.06 -4.39 11.49
N LEU A 114 8.19 -5.05 11.77
CA LEU A 114 8.20 -6.41 12.30
C LEU A 114 7.56 -6.48 13.70
N ASN A 115 7.87 -5.53 14.58
CA ASN A 115 7.25 -5.44 15.90
C ASN A 115 5.73 -5.23 15.80
N LEU A 116 5.28 -4.36 14.89
CA LEU A 116 3.84 -4.19 14.61
C LEU A 116 3.20 -5.49 14.13
N LYS A 117 3.85 -6.22 13.21
CA LYS A 117 3.35 -7.51 12.70
C LYS A 117 3.19 -8.54 13.83
N ILE A 118 4.17 -8.65 14.72
CA ILE A 118 4.10 -9.56 15.88
C ILE A 118 2.93 -9.16 16.80
N LYS A 119 2.79 -7.88 17.10
CA LYS A 119 1.69 -7.37 17.95
C LYS A 119 0.33 -7.64 17.32
N LEU A 120 0.18 -7.44 16.00
CA LEU A 120 -1.05 -7.76 15.27
C LEU A 120 -1.37 -9.26 15.32
N LYS A 121 -0.36 -10.13 15.16
CA LYS A 121 -0.56 -11.59 15.27
C LYS A 121 -1.06 -12.01 16.66
N GLN A 122 -0.52 -11.40 17.72
CA GLN A 122 -0.97 -11.65 19.09
C GLN A 122 -2.41 -11.18 19.31
N MET A 123 -2.76 -9.98 18.83
CA MET A 123 -4.13 -9.48 18.90
C MET A 123 -5.10 -10.37 18.13
N ASN A 124 -4.73 -10.81 16.92
CA ASN A 124 -5.57 -11.70 16.12
C ASN A 124 -5.82 -13.04 16.82
N LYS A 125 -4.80 -13.62 17.46
CA LYS A 125 -4.96 -14.84 18.26
C LYS A 125 -5.92 -14.64 19.44
N LYS A 126 -5.87 -13.49 20.12
CA LYS A 126 -6.83 -13.17 21.19
C LYS A 126 -8.25 -13.02 20.67
N VAL A 127 -8.42 -12.41 19.49
CA VAL A 127 -9.72 -12.26 18.83
C VAL A 127 -10.29 -13.62 18.41
N GLU A 128 -9.46 -14.52 17.84
CA GLU A 128 -9.88 -15.89 17.51
C GLU A 128 -10.35 -16.67 18.75
N ILE A 129 -9.60 -16.59 19.87
CA ILE A 129 -10.02 -17.19 21.14
C ILE A 129 -11.36 -16.60 21.61
N HIS A 130 -11.55 -15.28 21.47
CA HIS A 130 -12.82 -14.60 21.77
C HIS A 130 -13.93 -14.82 20.72
N GLN A 131 -13.66 -15.45 19.58
CA GLN A 131 -14.68 -15.85 18.61
C GLN A 131 -15.07 -17.33 18.73
N GLU A 132 -14.38 -18.12 19.57
CA GLU A 132 -14.65 -19.54 19.73
C GLU A 132 -14.99 -19.98 21.16
N TRP A 133 -15.03 -19.07 22.13
CA TRP A 133 -15.35 -19.40 23.53
C TRP A 133 -16.72 -20.08 23.68
N PHE A 134 -17.70 -19.77 22.81
CA PHE A 134 -19.01 -20.41 22.80
C PHE A 134 -19.01 -21.85 22.25
N LYS A 135 -17.89 -22.34 21.68
CA LYS A 135 -17.72 -23.73 21.23
C LYS A 135 -17.25 -24.66 22.36
N GLY A 136 -16.86 -24.13 23.52
CA GLY A 136 -16.44 -24.91 24.68
C GLY A 136 -17.62 -25.48 25.49
N PRO A 137 -17.35 -26.34 26.50
CA PRO A 137 -18.37 -26.85 27.42
C PRO A 137 -19.09 -25.69 28.14
N ILE A 138 -20.42 -25.74 28.22
CA ILE A 138 -21.25 -24.65 28.76
C ILE A 138 -20.95 -24.36 30.24
N GLU A 139 -20.43 -25.35 30.96
CA GLU A 139 -20.06 -25.27 32.37
C GLU A 139 -18.84 -24.36 32.62
N LYS A 140 -18.09 -24.00 31.57
CA LYS A 140 -16.90 -23.14 31.66
C LYS A 140 -17.17 -21.68 31.29
N ILE A 141 -18.41 -21.34 30.92
CA ILE A 141 -18.80 -19.99 30.48
C ILE A 141 -19.06 -19.12 31.72
N ASN A 142 -18.48 -17.91 31.77
CA ASN A 142 -18.78 -16.97 32.86
C ASN A 142 -20.11 -16.21 32.63
N TYR A 143 -20.62 -15.53 33.66
CA TYR A 143 -21.93 -14.84 33.57
C TYR A 143 -22.03 -13.84 32.41
N THR A 144 -20.98 -13.03 32.20
CA THR A 144 -20.95 -12.01 31.14
C THR A 144 -20.99 -12.65 29.75
N GLU A 145 -20.18 -13.70 29.56
CA GLU A 145 -20.17 -14.50 28.35
C GLU A 145 -21.53 -15.18 28.12
N ALA A 146 -22.14 -15.78 29.15
CA ALA A 146 -23.46 -16.40 29.04
C ALA A 146 -24.54 -15.39 28.62
N SER A 147 -24.49 -14.15 29.13
CA SER A 147 -25.41 -13.08 28.74
C SER A 147 -25.26 -12.70 27.26
N ILE A 148 -24.01 -12.55 26.78
CA ILE A 148 -23.72 -12.25 25.38
C ILE A 148 -24.20 -13.38 24.46
N LEU A 149 -23.99 -14.65 24.86
CA LEU A 149 -24.46 -15.80 24.10
C LEU A 149 -25.99 -15.83 24.01
N LYS A 150 -26.67 -15.55 25.12
CA LYS A 150 -28.14 -15.50 25.17
C LYS A 150 -28.69 -14.43 24.21
N GLU A 151 -28.18 -13.20 24.29
CA GLU A 151 -28.60 -12.11 23.40
C GLU A 151 -28.37 -12.46 21.93
N GLY A 152 -27.22 -13.06 21.60
CA GLY A 152 -26.92 -13.49 20.23
C GLY A 152 -27.85 -14.60 19.72
N LEU A 153 -28.22 -15.56 20.56
CA LEU A 153 -29.17 -16.61 20.21
C LEU A 153 -30.59 -16.07 20.03
N GLU A 154 -31.02 -15.11 20.85
CA GLU A 154 -32.32 -14.44 20.71
C GLU A 154 -32.41 -13.65 19.40
N ASP A 155 -31.37 -12.90 19.04
CA ASP A 155 -31.29 -12.19 17.75
C ASP A 155 -31.29 -13.16 16.55
N LEU A 156 -30.55 -14.27 16.64
CA LEU A 156 -30.55 -15.30 15.60
C LEU A 156 -31.94 -15.94 15.46
N LEU A 157 -32.60 -16.23 16.58
CA LEU A 157 -33.96 -16.77 16.58
C LEU A 157 -34.93 -15.81 15.88
N LEU A 158 -34.81 -14.50 16.12
CA LEU A 158 -35.63 -13.48 15.48
C LEU A 158 -35.39 -13.45 13.96
N LYS A 159 -34.14 -13.46 13.52
CA LYS A 159 -33.79 -13.51 12.09
C LYS A 159 -34.34 -14.76 11.40
N VAL A 160 -34.21 -15.91 12.05
CA VAL A 160 -34.71 -17.19 11.54
C VAL A 160 -36.22 -17.17 11.40
N LYS A 161 -36.96 -16.64 12.39
CA LYS A 161 -38.42 -16.46 12.32
C LYS A 161 -38.82 -15.59 11.13
N ASN A 162 -38.21 -14.41 10.99
CA ASN A 162 -38.52 -13.47 9.91
C ASN A 162 -38.29 -14.09 8.52
N TYR A 163 -37.20 -14.84 8.35
CA TYR A 163 -36.90 -15.52 7.08
C TYR A 163 -37.96 -16.54 6.66
N GLY A 164 -38.56 -17.27 7.60
CA GLY A 164 -39.63 -18.20 7.28
C GLY A 164 -40.95 -17.49 6.97
N THR A 165 -41.26 -16.41 7.69
CA THR A 165 -42.44 -15.57 7.43
C THR A 165 -42.39 -14.95 6.03
N GLU A 166 -41.21 -14.49 5.58
CA GLU A 166 -40.99 -14.01 4.21
C GLU A 166 -41.24 -15.07 3.11
N ARG A 167 -41.32 -16.35 3.48
CA ARG A 167 -41.54 -17.48 2.57
C ARG A 167 -42.86 -18.21 2.78
N GLY A 168 -43.79 -17.62 3.55
CA GLY A 168 -45.11 -18.20 3.82
C GLY A 168 -45.08 -19.36 4.82
N TYR A 169 -44.11 -19.37 5.74
CA TYR A 169 -44.06 -20.33 6.84
C TYR A 169 -44.25 -19.62 8.17
N GLY A 170 -45.25 -20.06 8.95
CA GLY A 170 -45.45 -19.67 10.33
C GLY A 170 -44.57 -20.49 11.28
N TYR A 171 -44.09 -19.87 12.35
CA TYR A 171 -43.33 -20.55 13.41
C TYR A 171 -44.15 -20.60 14.71
N GLU A 172 -44.74 -21.76 15.01
CA GLU A 172 -45.58 -21.99 16.19
C GLU A 172 -45.09 -23.19 17.01
N ASN A 173 -45.10 -23.09 18.34
CA ASN A 173 -44.74 -24.19 19.25
C ASN A 173 -43.40 -24.88 18.93
N GLY A 174 -42.42 -24.11 18.44
CA GLY A 174 -41.09 -24.62 18.09
C GLY A 174 -41.04 -25.42 16.77
N LYS A 175 -42.07 -25.34 15.93
CA LYS A 175 -42.10 -26.01 14.62
C LYS A 175 -42.51 -25.04 13.52
N TRP A 176 -41.89 -25.21 12.35
CA TRP A 176 -42.30 -24.56 11.11
C TRP A 176 -43.58 -25.21 10.58
N LYS A 177 -44.56 -24.38 10.23
CA LYS A 177 -45.77 -24.78 9.52
C LYS A 177 -45.88 -23.95 8.24
N ALA A 178 -46.25 -24.57 7.14
CA ALA A 178 -46.68 -23.80 5.97
C ALA A 178 -48.00 -23.11 6.33
N GLU A 179 -48.13 -21.83 5.98
CA GLU A 179 -49.41 -21.12 6.04
C GLU A 179 -50.39 -21.64 4.98
#